data_AF-B3JEH5-F1
#
_entry.id   AF-B3JEH5-F1
#
_cell.length_a   1.000
_cell.length_b   1.000
_cell.length_c   1.000
_cell.angle_alpha   90.00
_cell.angle_beta   90.00
_cell.angle_gamma   90.00
#
_symmetry.space_group_name_H-M   'P 1'
#
loop_
_entity.id
_entity.type
_entity.pdbx_description
1 polymer ?
#
loop_
_entity_poly.entity_id
_entity_poly.type
_entity_poly.pdbx_seq_one_letter_code
_entity_poly.pdbx_strand_id
1 'polypeptide(L)'
;MRKIIKDTFTSFENEAVTMFKVTLFFDGDISSYYNGTGIYQPRYYNVKKEYVVSFCIDRTQWTGNKEKDLNYFIFTITSLMIKNGDLILNKLAKYKYAFDINSYKHCVDICSKKMNDIVNEI
;
A
#
# COMPACT_ATOMS: atom_id res chain seq x y z
N MET A 1 -7.97 7.95 -7.83
CA MET A 1 -6.88 7.13 -7.24
C MET A 1 -7.34 6.17 -6.13
N ARG A 2 -8.13 6.60 -5.12
CA ARG A 2 -8.64 5.68 -4.07
C ARG A 2 -9.27 4.38 -4.60
N LYS A 3 -10.10 4.45 -5.64
CA LYS A 3 -10.73 3.28 -6.28
C LYS A 3 -9.68 2.32 -6.85
N ILE A 4 -8.71 2.84 -7.62
CA ILE A 4 -7.62 2.04 -8.22
C ILE A 4 -6.78 1.33 -7.14
N ILE A 5 -6.44 2.05 -6.07
CA ILE A 5 -5.70 1.45 -4.94
C ILE A 5 -6.53 0.34 -4.28
N LYS A 6 -7.83 0.59 -4.02
CA LYS A 6 -8.72 -0.44 -3.47
C LYS A 6 -8.79 -1.67 -4.37
N ASP A 7 -8.94 -1.46 -5.68
CA ASP A 7 -9.05 -2.54 -6.67
C ASP A 7 -7.81 -3.44 -6.65
N THR A 8 -6.62 -2.88 -6.38
CA THR A 8 -5.36 -3.63 -6.22
C THR A 8 -5.47 -4.72 -5.15
N PHE A 9 -6.01 -4.37 -3.99
CA PHE A 9 -6.13 -5.29 -2.86
C PHE A 9 -7.32 -6.26 -3.00
N THR A 10 -8.35 -5.91 -3.78
CA THR A 10 -9.49 -6.80 -4.02
C THR A 10 -9.28 -7.74 -5.20
N SER A 11 -8.44 -7.37 -6.16
CA SER A 11 -8.09 -8.23 -7.31
C SER A 11 -7.06 -9.31 -6.97
N PHE A 12 -6.36 -9.17 -5.85
CA PHE A 12 -5.43 -10.17 -5.38
C PHE A 12 -6.16 -11.22 -4.53
N GLU A 13 -6.37 -12.40 -5.10
CA GLU A 13 -6.95 -13.54 -4.39
C GLU A 13 -5.91 -14.20 -3.48
N ASN A 14 -6.27 -14.41 -2.21
CA ASN A 14 -5.42 -15.13 -1.27
C ASN A 14 -6.26 -15.84 -0.20
N GLU A 15 -6.07 -17.15 -0.04
CA GLU A 15 -6.84 -17.94 0.92
C GLU A 15 -6.58 -17.53 2.39
N ALA A 16 -5.39 -16.99 2.68
CA ALA A 16 -4.97 -16.60 4.01
C ALA A 16 -5.36 -15.18 4.40
N VAL A 17 -5.71 -14.33 3.42
CA VAL A 17 -6.17 -12.96 3.65
C VAL A 17 -7.46 -12.70 2.88
N THR A 18 -8.58 -12.75 3.59
CA THR A 18 -9.92 -12.49 3.02
C THR A 18 -10.25 -11.00 2.94
N MET A 19 -9.56 -10.18 3.74
CA MET A 19 -9.78 -8.74 3.75
C MET A 19 -8.50 -7.97 4.09
N PHE A 20 -8.19 -7.00 3.24
CA PHE A 20 -7.18 -5.98 3.47
C PHE A 20 -7.83 -4.68 3.96
N LYS A 21 -7.38 -4.17 5.10
CA LYS A 21 -7.75 -2.85 5.63
C LYS A 21 -6.53 -1.94 5.54
N VAL A 22 -6.58 -1.01 4.59
CA VAL A 22 -5.49 -0.06 4.33
C VAL A 22 -5.96 1.34 4.69
N THR A 23 -5.22 2.01 5.58
CA THR A 23 -5.45 3.41 5.94
C THR A 23 -4.36 4.28 5.32
N LEU A 24 -4.72 5.40 4.69
CA LEU A 24 -3.77 6.35 4.10
C LEU A 24 -3.79 7.65 4.92
N PHE A 25 -2.61 8.08 5.35
CA PHE A 25 -2.38 9.35 6.03
C PHE A 25 -1.53 10.25 5.12
N PHE A 26 -1.97 11.49 4.94
CA PHE A 26 -1.29 12.50 4.11
C PHE A 26 -0.60 13.58 4.94
N ASP A 27 -0.83 13.60 6.26
CA ASP A 27 -0.43 14.70 7.12
C ASP A 27 0.96 14.54 7.73
N GLY A 28 1.61 13.37 7.62
CA GLY A 28 2.96 13.16 8.18
C GLY A 28 3.10 13.34 9.71
N ASP A 29 2.17 14.04 10.37
CA ASP A 29 2.18 14.38 11.78
C ASP A 29 1.46 13.29 12.58
N ILE A 30 2.03 12.09 12.52
CA ILE A 30 1.89 11.18 13.65
C ILE A 30 2.84 11.75 14.70
N SER A 31 2.36 12.76 15.42
CA SER A 31 3.14 13.48 16.43
C SER A 31 3.91 12.49 17.32
N SER A 32 5.23 12.66 17.27
CA SER A 32 6.27 11.99 18.06
C SER A 32 6.40 10.46 17.90
N TYR A 33 7.59 10.06 17.47
CA TYR A 33 8.12 8.70 17.28
C TYR A 33 7.80 8.06 15.92
N TYR A 34 8.89 7.71 15.22
CA TYR A 34 9.09 6.57 14.30
C TYR A 34 9.59 6.95 12.88
N ASN A 35 10.90 6.78 12.67
CA ASN A 35 11.71 7.23 11.53
C ASN A 35 11.81 6.27 10.32
N GLY A 36 10.94 5.27 10.18
CA GLY A 36 11.33 4.04 9.45
C GLY A 36 11.08 3.97 7.95
N THR A 37 9.81 3.92 7.54
CA THR A 37 9.46 3.30 6.24
C THR A 37 8.18 3.83 5.57
N GLY A 38 7.40 4.67 6.24
CA GLY A 38 6.07 5.08 5.78
C GLY A 38 4.97 4.01 5.94
N ILE A 39 5.28 2.83 6.49
CA ILE A 39 4.33 1.74 6.75
C ILE A 39 4.17 1.53 8.26
N TYR A 40 2.93 1.59 8.74
CA TYR A 40 2.59 1.61 10.16
C TYR A 40 1.59 0.53 10.55
N GLN A 41 1.79 0.00 11.76
CA GLN A 41 0.95 -1.00 12.40
C GLN A 41 0.54 -2.20 11.51
N PRO A 42 1.46 -2.79 10.71
CA PRO A 42 1.12 -3.96 9.91
C PRO A 42 0.74 -5.10 10.86
N ARG A 43 -0.50 -5.57 10.78
CA ARG A 43 -1.07 -6.60 11.67
C ARG A 43 -1.82 -7.63 10.85
N TYR A 44 -1.63 -8.90 11.20
CA TYR A 44 -2.39 -10.01 10.63
C TYR A 44 -3.18 -10.69 11.74
N TYR A 45 -4.50 -10.76 11.58
CA TYR A 45 -5.41 -11.41 12.51
C TYR A 45 -5.79 -12.77 11.97
N ASN A 46 -5.06 -13.80 12.39
CA ASN A 46 -5.18 -15.17 11.89
C ASN A 46 -6.64 -15.70 11.90
N VAL A 47 -7.33 -15.57 13.04
CA VAL A 47 -8.72 -16.06 13.20
C VAL A 47 -9.68 -15.42 12.19
N LYS A 48 -9.48 -14.13 11.90
CA LYS A 48 -10.34 -13.36 10.98
C LYS A 48 -9.82 -13.38 9.54
N LYS A 49 -8.63 -13.93 9.29
CA LYS A 49 -7.89 -13.82 8.02
C LYS A 49 -7.86 -12.36 7.51
N GLU A 50 -7.63 -11.42 8.43
CA GLU A 50 -7.61 -9.97 8.14
C GLU A 50 -6.18 -9.44 8.20
N TYR A 51 -5.81 -8.64 7.20
CA TYR A 51 -4.59 -7.86 7.21
C TYR A 51 -4.91 -6.37 7.36
N VAL A 52 -4.26 -5.69 8.31
CA VAL A 52 -4.44 -4.26 8.57
C VAL A 52 -3.10 -3.57 8.47
N VAL A 53 -3.07 -2.44 7.76
CA VAL A 53 -1.88 -1.59 7.65
C VAL A 53 -2.27 -0.14 7.45
N SER A 54 -1.36 0.75 7.83
CA SER A 54 -1.44 2.18 7.59
C SER A 54 -0.25 2.63 6.77
N PHE A 55 -0.48 3.47 5.76
CA PHE A 55 0.56 4.12 4.98
C PHE A 55 0.56 5.61 5.32
N CYS A 56 1.71 6.18 5.62
CA CYS A 56 1.87 7.62 5.78
C CYS A 56 2.73 8.15 4.65
N ILE A 57 2.23 9.19 3.99
CA ILE A 57 2.93 9.94 2.96
C ILE A 57 3.34 11.27 3.59
N ASP A 58 4.60 11.65 3.39
CA ASP A 58 5.19 12.82 4.00
C ASP A 58 4.62 14.11 3.40
N ARG A 59 4.13 15.01 4.27
CA ARG A 59 3.58 16.28 3.82
C ARG A 59 4.62 17.29 3.36
N THR A 60 5.89 17.14 3.74
CA THR A 60 6.96 18.08 3.39
C THR A 60 7.32 18.04 1.91
N GLN A 61 6.93 16.97 1.20
CA GLN A 61 7.22 16.78 -0.22
C GLN A 61 6.14 17.36 -1.15
N TRP A 62 5.00 17.80 -0.61
CA TRP A 62 3.96 18.46 -1.41
C TRP A 62 4.40 19.87 -1.78
N THR A 63 4.37 20.18 -3.07
CA THR A 63 4.86 21.43 -3.65
C THR A 63 3.73 22.38 -4.04
N GLY A 64 2.49 21.89 -4.07
CA GLY A 64 1.33 22.60 -4.63
C GLY A 64 1.29 22.57 -6.16
N ASN A 65 2.34 22.07 -6.82
CA ASN A 65 2.32 21.80 -8.25
C ASN A 65 1.64 20.45 -8.48
N LYS A 66 0.48 20.48 -9.12
CA LYS A 66 -0.38 19.31 -9.35
C LYS A 66 0.35 18.14 -9.99
N GLU A 67 1.13 18.35 -11.04
CA GLU A 67 1.86 17.29 -11.75
C GLU A 67 2.95 16.67 -10.87
N LYS A 68 3.77 17.49 -10.23
CA LYS A 68 4.83 17.03 -9.33
C LYS A 68 4.27 16.26 -8.14
N ASP A 69 3.21 16.79 -7.53
CA ASP A 69 2.57 16.17 -6.37
C ASP A 69 1.93 14.83 -6.76
N LEU A 70 1.32 14.74 -7.95
CA LEU A 70 0.74 13.49 -8.45
C LEU A 70 1.79 12.42 -8.72
N ASN A 71 2.90 12.80 -9.37
CA ASN A 71 4.03 11.91 -9.62
C ASN A 71 4.66 11.42 -8.30
N TYR A 72 4.84 12.32 -7.33
CA TYR A 72 5.32 11.97 -5.99
C TYR A 72 4.38 10.99 -5.28
N PHE A 73 3.07 11.24 -5.32
CA PHE A 73 2.08 10.36 -4.72
C PHE A 73 2.15 8.95 -5.31
N ILE A 74 2.12 8.83 -6.64
CA ILE A 74 2.15 7.54 -7.35
C ILE A 74 3.42 6.76 -7.02
N PHE A 75 4.58 7.41 -7.11
CA PHE A 75 5.85 6.80 -6.77
C PHE A 75 5.87 6.28 -5.31
N THR A 76 5.41 7.12 -4.38
CA THR A 76 5.43 6.81 -2.95
C THR A 76 4.47 5.67 -2.62
N ILE A 77 3.22 5.73 -3.08
CA ILE A 77 2.23 4.69 -2.76
C ILE A 77 2.61 3.34 -3.37
N THR A 78 3.15 3.31 -4.59
CA THR A 78 3.65 2.08 -5.24
C THR A 78 4.79 1.48 -4.43
N SER A 79 5.76 2.29 -4.01
CA SER A 79 6.89 1.86 -3.17
C SER A 79 6.43 1.29 -1.83
N LEU A 80 5.44 1.93 -1.18
CA LEU A 80 4.86 1.46 0.08
C LEU A 80 4.11 0.14 -0.09
N MET A 81 3.34 -0.02 -1.16
CA MET A 81 2.64 -1.29 -1.45
C MET A 81 3.63 -2.44 -1.70
N ILE A 82 4.69 -2.23 -2.47
CA ILE A 82 5.73 -3.26 -2.71
C ILE A 82 6.34 -3.72 -1.39
N LYS A 83 6.81 -2.78 -0.56
CA LYS A 83 7.38 -3.08 0.76
C LYS A 83 6.36 -3.77 1.69
N ASN A 84 5.09 -3.38 1.60
CA ASN A 84 4.02 -4.02 2.35
C ASN A 84 3.79 -5.49 1.96
N GLY A 85 3.99 -5.83 0.68
CA GLY A 85 3.95 -7.22 0.21
C GLY A 85 4.94 -8.11 0.96
N ASP A 86 6.18 -7.65 1.12
CA ASP A 86 7.21 -8.41 1.86
C ASP A 86 6.84 -8.55 3.35
N LEU A 87 6.17 -7.55 3.94
CA LEU A 87 5.65 -7.63 5.31
C LEU A 87 4.48 -8.62 5.45
N ILE A 88 3.59 -8.70 4.45
CA ILE A 88 2.51 -9.68 4.41
C ILE A 88 3.11 -11.08 4.33
N LEU A 89 4.04 -11.32 3.38
CA LEU A 89 4.74 -12.58 3.21
C LEU A 89 5.35 -13.08 4.53
N ASN A 90 6.13 -12.22 5.19
CA ASN A 90 6.78 -12.54 6.46
C ASN A 90 5.80 -12.84 7.59
N LYS A 91 4.64 -12.19 7.63
CA LYS A 91 3.61 -12.46 8.64
C LYS A 91 2.88 -13.76 8.37
N LEU A 92 2.50 -14.03 7.13
CA LEU A 92 1.78 -15.24 6.74
C LEU A 92 2.66 -16.50 6.88
N ALA A 93 3.97 -16.38 6.60
CA ALA A 93 4.93 -17.46 6.83
C ALA A 93 4.93 -17.97 8.28
N LYS A 94 4.73 -17.08 9.28
CA LYS A 94 4.64 -17.47 10.70
C LYS A 94 3.46 -18.39 11.01
N TYR A 95 2.41 -18.32 10.19
CA TYR A 95 1.20 -19.14 10.30
C TYR A 95 1.17 -20.28 9.28
N LYS A 96 2.29 -20.51 8.56
CA LYS A 96 2.43 -21.53 7.51
C LYS A 96 1.46 -21.34 6.33
N TYR A 97 1.06 -20.10 6.07
CA TYR A 97 0.27 -19.77 4.88
C TYR A 97 1.15 -19.42 3.69
N ALA A 98 0.75 -19.87 2.51
CA ALA A 98 1.34 -19.47 1.25
C ALA A 98 0.90 -18.04 0.87
N PHE A 99 1.84 -17.27 0.32
CA PHE A 99 1.58 -15.93 -0.20
C PHE A 99 2.35 -15.74 -1.50
N ASP A 100 1.62 -15.59 -2.61
CA ASP A 100 2.24 -15.32 -3.90
C ASP A 100 2.61 -13.84 -3.99
N ILE A 101 3.83 -13.54 -3.54
CA ILE A 101 4.42 -12.20 -3.58
C ILE A 101 4.56 -11.67 -5.01
N ASN A 102 4.73 -12.55 -6.01
CA ASN A 102 4.91 -12.14 -7.39
C ASN A 102 3.58 -11.68 -7.98
N SER A 103 2.50 -12.46 -7.77
CA SER A 103 1.15 -12.03 -8.15
C SER A 103 0.74 -10.75 -7.44
N TYR A 104 1.07 -10.60 -6.15
CA TYR A 104 0.83 -9.35 -5.42
C TYR A 104 1.57 -8.15 -6.04
N LYS A 105 2.88 -8.29 -6.33
CA LYS A 105 3.68 -7.24 -6.97
C LYS A 105 3.16 -6.90 -8.37
N HIS A 106 2.69 -7.90 -9.13
CA HIS A 106 2.06 -7.68 -10.42
C HIS A 106 0.77 -6.84 -10.33
N CYS A 107 -0.09 -7.09 -9.34
CA CYS A 107 -1.27 -6.24 -9.08
C CYS A 107 -0.86 -4.80 -8.77
N VAL A 108 0.21 -4.60 -8.00
CA VAL A 108 0.77 -3.27 -7.70
C VAL A 108 1.29 -2.57 -8.95
N ASP A 109 1.95 -3.28 -9.87
CA ASP A 109 2.41 -2.72 -11.14
C ASP A 109 1.22 -2.25 -12.01
N ILE A 110 0.16 -3.06 -12.09
CA ILE A 110 -1.08 -2.69 -12.80
C ILE A 110 -1.71 -1.45 -12.17
N CYS A 111 -1.75 -1.38 -10.84
CA CYS A 111 -2.23 -0.22 -10.11
C CYS A 111 -1.45 1.05 -10.47
N SER A 112 -0.12 0.97 -10.44
CA SER A 112 0.75 2.09 -10.78
C SER A 112 0.53 2.58 -12.20
N LYS A 113 0.40 1.66 -13.18
CA LYS A 113 0.09 2.01 -14.58
C LYS A 113 -1.23 2.75 -14.70
N LYS A 114 -2.31 2.20 -14.12
CA LYS A 114 -3.64 2.85 -14.12
C LYS A 114 -3.63 4.23 -13.47
N MET A 115 -2.81 4.45 -12.44
CA MET A 115 -2.69 5.78 -11.83
C MET A 115 -1.91 6.75 -12.71
N ASN A 116 -0.88 6.29 -13.42
CA ASN A 116 -0.13 7.11 -14.38
C ASN A 116 -0.98 7.48 -15.60
N ASP A 117 -1.86 6.58 -16.07
CA ASP A 117 -2.76 6.89 -17.18
C ASP A 117 -3.69 8.07 -16.86
N ILE A 118 -4.14 8.20 -15.60
CA ILE A 118 -4.91 9.36 -15.13
C ILE A 118 -4.08 10.66 -15.17
N VAL A 119 -2.77 10.61 -14.89
CA VAL A 119 -1.90 11.80 -14.94
C VAL A 119 -1.91 12.37 -16.35
N ASN A 120 -1.88 11.50 -17.37
CA ASN A 120 -1.82 11.89 -18.78
C ASN A 120 -3.15 12.47 -19.32
N GLU A 121 -4.24 12.35 -18.56
CA GLU A 121 -5.58 12.86 -18.91
C GLU A 121 -5.90 14.23 -18.27
N ILE A 122 -5.01 14.75 -17.42
CA ILE A 122 -5.23 15.91 -16.56
C ILE A 122 -4.37 17.10 -16.97
#